data_AF-A0AAJ7UH33-F1
#
_entry.id   AF-A0AAJ7UH33-F1
#
_cell.length_a   1.000
_cell.length_b   1.000
_cell.length_c   1.000
_cell.angle_alpha   90.00
_cell.angle_beta   90.00
_cell.angle_gamma   90.00
#
_symmetry.space_group_name_H-M   'P 1'
#
loop_
_entity.id
_entity.type
_entity.pdbx_description
1 polymer ?
#
loop_
_entity_poly.entity_id
_entity_poly.type
_entity_poly.pdbx_seq_one_letter_code
_entity_poly.pdbx_strand_id
1 'polypeptide(L)'
;MASAAFFIEAEDDVTAVVGDDVTAVVGDDVTASVPGEEEAAVMATLGGANERLRSLEEVEREIANVLQHAGCALQELAKDKPNERQLEKLTAQFQQSLQRVEGELTGHIRYLAQVATGQPHEGSSYGARKDALTALHRVEHVRIKLQELAGHCEAALGPAGFPM
;
A
#
# COMPACT_ATOMS: atom_id res chain seq x y z
N MET A 1 -18.38 -14.95 32.15
CA MET A 1 -17.13 -15.47 31.58
C MET A 1 -17.38 -16.88 31.07
N ALA A 2 -17.42 -17.07 29.76
CA ALA A 2 -17.29 -18.38 29.13
C ALA A 2 -16.50 -18.13 27.84
N SER A 3 -15.24 -18.57 27.85
CA SER A 3 -14.32 -18.52 26.73
C SER A 3 -14.61 -19.72 25.84
N ALA A 4 -14.97 -19.47 24.58
CA ALA A 4 -15.08 -20.52 23.58
C ALA A 4 -13.71 -20.68 22.92
N ALA A 5 -13.04 -21.79 23.25
CA ALA A 5 -11.87 -22.27 22.53
C ALA A 5 -12.31 -22.77 21.15
N PHE A 6 -11.78 -22.19 20.08
CA PHE A 6 -11.88 -22.74 18.73
C PHE A 6 -10.55 -23.40 18.38
N PHE A 7 -10.61 -24.72 18.24
CA PHE A 7 -9.55 -25.61 17.81
C PHE A 7 -9.37 -25.44 16.29
N ILE A 8 -8.17 -25.13 15.83
CA ILE A 8 -7.74 -25.40 14.44
C ILE A 8 -6.39 -26.10 14.55
N GLU A 9 -6.41 -27.43 14.37
CA GLU A 9 -5.23 -28.18 13.97
C GLU A 9 -4.90 -27.78 12.53
N ALA A 10 -3.73 -27.19 12.32
CA ALA A 10 -3.11 -27.03 11.02
C ALA A 10 -1.75 -27.72 11.12
N GLU A 11 -1.72 -29.00 10.77
CA GLU A 11 -0.50 -29.65 10.30
C GLU A 11 -0.30 -29.20 8.85
N ASP A 12 0.64 -28.29 8.62
CA ASP A 12 1.28 -28.13 7.31
C ASP A 12 2.77 -27.94 7.54
N ASP A 13 3.49 -28.99 7.15
CA ASP A 13 4.93 -29.17 7.20
C ASP A 13 5.61 -28.17 6.25
N VAL A 14 5.99 -26.99 6.77
CA VAL A 14 6.85 -26.06 6.05
C VAL A 14 8.29 -26.46 6.29
N THR A 15 8.81 -27.34 5.43
CA THR A 15 10.26 -27.49 5.26
C THR A 15 10.82 -26.16 4.74
N ALA A 16 11.43 -25.39 5.65
CA ALA A 16 12.25 -24.24 5.30
C ALA A 16 13.45 -24.70 4.47
N VAL A 17 13.41 -24.48 3.16
CA VAL A 17 14.63 -24.56 2.34
C VAL A 17 15.36 -23.24 2.49
N VAL A 18 16.34 -23.26 3.37
CA VAL A 18 17.35 -22.21 3.54
C VAL A 18 18.26 -22.25 2.32
N GLY A 19 18.40 -21.08 1.68
CA GLY A 19 19.60 -20.64 0.96
C GLY A 19 19.92 -21.37 -0.35
N ASP A 20 19.72 -20.67 -1.47
CA ASP A 20 20.89 -20.45 -2.32
C ASP A 20 20.79 -19.11 -3.06
N ASP A 21 21.93 -18.44 -3.08
CA ASP A 21 22.22 -17.19 -3.74
C ASP A 21 22.04 -17.36 -5.26
N VAL A 22 21.07 -16.69 -5.87
CA VAL A 22 21.05 -16.45 -7.32
C VAL A 22 21.05 -14.94 -7.53
N THR A 23 22.21 -14.36 -7.21
CA THR A 23 22.70 -13.21 -7.95
C THR A 23 23.29 -13.71 -9.28
N ALA A 24 23.02 -12.97 -10.36
CA ALA A 24 23.52 -13.17 -11.73
C ALA A 24 22.79 -14.21 -12.62
N VAL A 25 21.73 -13.74 -13.30
CA VAL A 25 21.65 -13.92 -14.76
C VAL A 25 21.35 -12.56 -15.37
N VAL A 26 22.42 -11.89 -15.80
CA VAL A 26 22.37 -10.78 -16.76
C VAL A 26 22.06 -11.41 -18.11
N GLY A 27 21.01 -10.93 -18.75
CA GLY A 27 20.62 -11.29 -20.11
C GLY A 27 19.71 -10.22 -20.66
N ASP A 28 20.32 -9.20 -21.27
CA ASP A 28 19.65 -8.29 -22.20
C ASP A 28 18.93 -9.13 -23.27
N ASP A 29 17.60 -9.01 -23.38
CA ASP A 29 16.90 -8.56 -24.60
C ASP A 29 15.37 -8.72 -24.45
N VAL A 30 14.65 -7.73 -25.01
CA VAL A 30 13.18 -7.62 -25.15
C VAL A 30 12.38 -7.18 -23.92
N THR A 31 12.50 -5.90 -23.57
CA THR A 31 11.34 -5.10 -23.14
C THR A 31 11.09 -3.97 -24.15
N ALA A 32 10.73 -4.33 -25.38
CA ALA A 32 9.95 -3.42 -26.21
C ALA A 32 8.50 -3.42 -25.69
N SER A 33 8.30 -2.87 -24.49
CA SER A 33 6.98 -2.59 -23.94
C SER A 33 6.73 -1.09 -24.01
N VAL A 34 5.57 -0.77 -24.57
CA VAL A 34 5.09 0.53 -25.01
C VAL A 34 5.33 1.63 -23.95
N PRO A 35 6.05 2.73 -24.27
CA PRO A 35 6.38 3.80 -23.33
C PRO A 35 5.22 4.76 -23.01
N GLY A 36 3.95 4.34 -23.17
CA GLY A 36 2.79 5.24 -23.07
C GLY A 36 1.85 5.01 -21.88
N GLU A 37 1.78 3.79 -21.35
CA GLU A 37 0.77 3.43 -20.34
C GLU A 37 1.34 3.47 -18.90
N GLU A 38 2.63 3.17 -18.76
CA GLU A 38 3.33 3.16 -17.46
C GLU A 38 3.59 4.60 -16.95
N GLU A 39 3.92 5.54 -17.84
CA GLU A 39 4.16 6.95 -17.50
C GLU A 39 2.89 7.66 -17.00
N ALA A 40 1.72 7.31 -17.56
CA ALA A 40 0.42 7.84 -17.13
C ALA A 40 -0.01 7.32 -15.75
N ALA A 41 0.25 6.04 -15.45
CA ALA A 41 -0.02 5.46 -14.13
C ALA A 41 0.91 6.03 -13.04
N VAL A 42 2.18 6.26 -13.37
CA VAL A 42 3.15 6.93 -12.49
C VAL A 42 2.77 8.40 -12.25
N MET A 43 2.36 9.13 -13.29
CA MET A 43 1.85 10.50 -13.17
C MET A 43 0.55 10.58 -12.35
N ALA A 44 -0.35 9.62 -12.48
CA ALA A 44 -1.60 9.58 -11.71
C ALA A 44 -1.35 9.27 -10.22
N THR A 45 -0.41 8.38 -9.91
CA THR A 45 -0.03 8.03 -8.53
C THR A 45 0.73 9.16 -7.85
N LEU A 46 1.67 9.82 -8.54
CA LEU A 46 2.33 11.04 -8.08
C LEU A 46 1.34 12.21 -7.93
N GLY A 47 0.36 12.32 -8.84
CA GLY A 47 -0.71 13.31 -8.77
C GLY A 47 -1.56 13.17 -7.50
N GLY A 48 -1.95 11.94 -7.16
CA GLY A 48 -2.69 11.66 -5.92
C GLY A 48 -1.87 11.89 -4.64
N ALA A 49 -0.56 11.63 -4.68
CA ALA A 49 0.33 11.94 -3.56
C ALA A 49 0.51 13.46 -3.37
N ASN A 50 0.68 14.20 -4.47
CA ASN A 50 0.82 15.65 -4.45
C ASN A 50 -0.47 16.34 -3.96
N GLU A 51 -1.65 15.84 -4.32
CA GLU A 51 -2.93 16.37 -3.82
C GLU A 51 -3.04 16.19 -2.29
N ARG A 52 -2.58 15.05 -1.77
CA ARG A 52 -2.57 14.80 -0.31
C ARG A 52 -1.56 15.67 0.42
N LEU A 53 -0.39 15.90 -0.17
CA LEU A 53 0.60 16.83 0.38
C LEU A 53 0.03 18.25 0.43
N ARG A 54 -0.62 18.72 -0.64
CA ARG A 54 -1.32 20.01 -0.66
C ARG A 54 -2.41 20.10 0.40
N SER A 55 -3.20 19.03 0.56
CA SER A 55 -4.21 18.98 1.62
C SER A 55 -3.60 19.11 3.01
N LEU A 56 -2.44 18.50 3.27
CA LEU A 56 -1.71 18.66 4.54
C LEU A 56 -1.17 20.08 4.73
N GLU A 57 -0.69 20.74 3.67
CA GLU A 57 -0.29 22.15 3.72
C GLU A 57 -1.49 23.07 4.04
N GLU A 58 -2.69 22.73 3.55
CA GLU A 58 -3.92 23.45 3.90
C GLU A 58 -4.30 23.25 5.37
N VAL A 59 -4.16 22.03 5.90
CA VAL A 59 -4.34 21.74 7.33
C VAL A 59 -3.36 22.56 8.17
N GLU A 60 -2.09 22.64 7.78
CA GLU A 60 -1.08 23.45 8.48
C GLU A 60 -1.45 24.93 8.50
N ARG A 61 -1.95 25.45 7.38
CA ARG A 61 -2.47 26.82 7.29
C ARG A 61 -3.67 27.04 8.19
N GLU A 62 -4.60 26.08 8.26
CA GLU A 62 -5.76 26.18 9.14
C GLU A 62 -5.37 26.11 10.62
N ILE A 63 -4.34 25.33 10.99
CA ILE A 63 -3.77 25.34 12.35
C ILE A 63 -3.23 26.73 12.71
N ALA A 64 -2.52 27.39 11.80
CA ALA A 64 -2.08 28.76 12.02
C ALA A 64 -3.27 29.72 12.26
N ASN A 65 -4.37 29.55 11.52
CA ASN A 65 -5.61 30.32 11.75
C ASN A 65 -6.23 30.04 13.12
N VAL A 66 -6.28 28.77 13.56
CA VAL A 66 -6.77 28.39 14.90
C VAL A 66 -5.98 29.13 15.98
N LEU A 67 -4.64 29.12 15.88
CA LEU A 67 -3.78 29.82 16.83
C LEU A 67 -3.99 31.33 16.79
N GLN A 68 -4.17 31.90 15.60
CA GLN A 68 -4.46 33.33 15.43
C GLN A 68 -5.79 33.73 16.08
N HIS A 69 -6.86 32.97 15.85
CA HIS A 69 -8.18 33.23 16.45
C HIS A 69 -8.12 33.14 17.98
N ALA A 70 -7.43 32.13 18.52
CA ALA A 70 -7.20 32.00 19.96
C ALA A 70 -6.39 33.18 20.52
N GLY A 71 -5.30 33.55 19.86
CA GLY A 71 -4.46 34.69 20.26
C GLY A 71 -5.23 36.01 20.28
N CYS A 72 -6.01 36.29 19.24
CA CYS A 72 -6.87 37.47 19.19
C CYS A 72 -7.96 37.45 20.28
N ALA A 73 -8.57 36.29 20.57
CA ALA A 73 -9.57 36.17 21.62
C ALA A 73 -8.97 36.46 23.00
N LEU A 74 -7.77 35.93 23.28
CA LEU A 74 -7.06 36.18 24.53
C LEU A 74 -6.63 37.65 24.66
N GLN A 75 -6.17 38.27 23.57
CA GLN A 75 -5.85 39.70 23.55
C GLN A 75 -7.09 40.57 23.81
N GLU A 76 -8.26 40.20 23.28
CA GLU A 76 -9.52 40.89 23.57
C GLU A 76 -9.90 40.78 25.05
N LEU A 77 -9.74 39.58 25.62
CA LEU A 77 -10.01 39.31 27.03
C LEU A 77 -9.09 40.08 27.98
N ALA A 78 -7.86 40.38 27.54
CA ALA A 78 -6.86 41.09 28.32
C ALA A 78 -7.08 42.61 28.42
N LYS A 79 -8.07 43.17 27.71
CA LYS A 79 -8.40 44.60 27.78
C LYS A 79 -9.13 44.92 29.09
N ASP A 80 -8.97 46.15 29.58
CA ASP A 80 -9.70 46.66 30.75
C ASP A 80 -11.23 46.57 30.58
N LYS A 81 -11.70 46.70 29.34
CA LYS A 81 -13.11 46.52 28.96
C LYS A 81 -13.23 45.68 27.68
N PRO A 82 -13.35 44.35 27.80
CA PRO A 82 -13.45 43.46 26.65
C PRO A 82 -14.71 43.72 25.82
N ASN A 83 -14.61 43.57 24.50
CA ASN A 83 -15.78 43.60 23.61
C ASN A 83 -16.38 42.19 23.46
N GLU A 84 -17.47 41.93 24.19
CA GLU A 84 -18.15 40.62 24.21
C GLU A 84 -18.54 40.10 22.82
N ARG A 85 -19.10 40.96 21.95
CA ARG A 85 -19.49 40.55 20.59
C ARG A 85 -18.29 40.13 19.75
N GLN A 86 -17.16 40.81 19.91
CA GLN A 86 -15.93 40.47 19.19
C GLN A 86 -15.33 39.18 19.73
N LEU A 87 -15.36 39.00 21.05
CA LEU A 87 -14.90 37.78 21.70
C LEU A 87 -15.71 36.56 21.24
N GLU A 88 -17.05 36.65 21.27
CA GLU A 88 -17.93 35.58 20.76
C GLU A 88 -17.63 35.20 19.32
N LYS A 89 -17.42 36.20 18.45
CA LYS A 89 -17.03 35.97 17.06
C LYS A 89 -15.69 35.23 16.95
N LEU A 90 -14.67 35.65 17.69
CA LEU A 90 -13.34 35.03 17.64
C LEU A 90 -13.37 33.60 18.20
N THR A 91 -14.14 33.35 19.26
CA THR A 91 -14.33 32.01 19.83
C THR A 91 -15.08 31.09 18.86
N ALA A 92 -16.11 31.59 18.17
CA ALA A 92 -16.82 30.83 17.14
C ALA A 92 -15.91 30.47 15.95
N GLN A 93 -15.09 31.41 15.49
CA GLN A 93 -14.10 31.18 14.43
C GLN A 93 -13.05 30.15 14.86
N PHE A 94 -12.52 30.27 16.09
CA PHE A 94 -11.61 29.30 16.68
C PHE A 94 -12.21 27.88 16.67
N GLN A 95 -13.44 27.73 17.18
CA GLN A 95 -14.12 26.43 17.21
C GLN A 95 -14.33 25.85 15.81
N GLN A 96 -14.76 26.68 14.85
CA GLN A 96 -15.00 26.23 13.48
C GLN A 96 -13.72 25.75 12.80
N SER A 97 -12.63 26.53 12.88
CA SER A 97 -11.34 26.14 12.31
C SER A 97 -10.78 24.90 13.01
N LEU A 98 -10.94 24.77 14.33
CA LEU A 98 -10.49 23.59 15.07
C LEU A 98 -11.23 22.32 14.62
N GLN A 99 -12.56 22.38 14.50
CA GLN A 99 -13.37 21.26 14.00
C GLN A 99 -12.96 20.84 12.58
N ARG A 100 -12.61 21.81 11.73
CA ARG A 100 -12.12 21.53 10.37
C ARG A 100 -10.79 20.78 10.41
N VAL A 101 -9.82 21.28 11.17
CA VAL A 101 -8.50 20.62 11.35
C VAL A 101 -8.67 19.19 11.87
N GLU A 102 -9.51 19.00 12.89
CA GLU A 102 -9.79 17.67 13.44
C GLU A 102 -10.41 16.72 12.40
N GLY A 103 -11.37 17.21 11.61
CA GLY A 103 -12.02 16.43 10.56
C GLY A 103 -11.05 15.99 9.47
N GLU A 104 -10.25 16.92 8.95
CA GLU A 104 -9.28 16.64 7.89
C GLU A 104 -8.15 15.71 8.37
N LEU A 105 -7.59 15.95 9.55
CA LEU A 105 -6.58 15.05 10.15
C LEU A 105 -7.14 13.66 10.41
N THR A 106 -8.37 13.54 10.90
CA THR A 106 -9.02 12.24 11.08
C THR A 106 -9.17 11.51 9.74
N GLY A 107 -9.52 12.24 8.67
CA GLY A 107 -9.56 11.71 7.31
C GLY A 107 -8.20 11.16 6.87
N HIS A 108 -7.13 11.92 7.08
CA HIS A 108 -5.76 11.49 6.77
C HIS A 108 -5.32 10.26 7.58
N ILE A 109 -5.63 10.21 8.88
CA ILE A 109 -5.33 9.05 9.74
C ILE A 109 -6.07 7.81 9.24
N ARG A 110 -7.36 7.93 8.92
CA ARG A 110 -8.13 6.80 8.36
C ARG A 110 -7.54 6.32 7.05
N TYR A 111 -7.14 7.24 6.18
CA TYR A 111 -6.47 6.88 4.94
C TYR A 111 -5.15 6.15 5.20
N LEU A 112 -4.28 6.70 6.05
CA LEU A 112 -3.01 6.06 6.42
C LEU A 112 -3.25 4.66 6.99
N ALA A 113 -4.25 4.49 7.86
CA ALA A 113 -4.64 3.18 8.37
C ALA A 113 -5.10 2.23 7.24
N GLN A 114 -5.88 2.72 6.27
CA GLN A 114 -6.33 1.93 5.12
C GLN A 114 -5.17 1.48 4.23
N VAL A 115 -4.19 2.35 3.96
CA VAL A 115 -3.05 2.00 3.11
C VAL A 115 -1.96 1.24 3.85
N ALA A 116 -1.81 1.44 5.17
CA ALA A 116 -0.86 0.71 5.99
C ALA A 116 -1.30 -0.73 6.30
N THR A 117 -2.61 -1.02 6.26
CA THR A 117 -3.17 -2.35 6.56
C THR A 117 -3.36 -3.24 5.32
N GLY A 118 -2.83 -2.82 4.16
CA GLY A 118 -2.67 -3.72 3.01
C GLY A 118 -3.88 -3.84 2.09
N GLN A 119 -4.78 -2.85 2.03
CA GLN A 119 -5.61 -2.72 0.84
C GLN A 119 -4.69 -2.58 -0.38
N PRO A 120 -4.95 -3.31 -1.49
CA PRO A 120 -4.14 -3.20 -2.69
C PRO A 120 -4.20 -1.74 -3.12
N HIS A 121 -3.14 -1.03 -2.83
CA HIS A 121 -2.96 0.36 -3.20
C HIS A 121 -3.09 0.37 -4.71
N GLU A 122 -3.83 1.35 -5.23
CA GLU A 122 -3.97 1.64 -6.65
C GLU A 122 -2.62 1.93 -7.36
N GLY A 123 -1.49 1.71 -6.68
CA GLY A 123 -0.13 1.71 -7.20
C GLY A 123 0.77 0.60 -6.63
N SER A 124 0.24 -0.53 -6.12
CA SER A 124 1.12 -1.66 -5.75
C SER A 124 1.61 -2.35 -6.99
N SER A 125 2.92 -2.28 -7.24
CA SER A 125 3.55 -3.35 -8.02
C SER A 125 3.45 -4.69 -7.28
N TYR A 126 3.06 -4.74 -6.00
CA TYR A 126 2.92 -5.99 -5.23
C TYR A 126 1.90 -6.96 -5.84
N GLY A 127 0.72 -6.49 -6.27
CA GLY A 127 -0.28 -7.36 -6.91
C GLY A 127 0.26 -7.97 -8.20
N ALA A 128 0.72 -7.12 -9.12
CA ALA A 128 1.33 -7.55 -10.38
C ALA A 128 2.58 -8.44 -10.17
N ARG A 129 3.43 -8.12 -9.19
CA ARG A 129 4.63 -8.90 -8.83
C ARG A 129 4.27 -10.24 -8.22
N LYS A 130 3.28 -10.30 -7.33
CA LYS A 130 2.76 -11.54 -6.76
C LYS A 130 2.18 -12.42 -7.85
N ASP A 131 1.39 -11.84 -8.74
CA ASP A 131 0.77 -12.58 -9.86
C ASP A 131 1.85 -13.09 -10.82
N ALA A 132 2.86 -12.28 -11.13
CA ALA A 132 4.02 -12.69 -11.92
C ALA A 132 4.83 -13.81 -11.24
N LEU A 133 5.14 -13.68 -9.95
CA LEU A 133 5.81 -14.73 -9.16
C LEU A 133 5.00 -16.02 -9.13
N THR A 134 3.69 -15.91 -8.96
CA THR A 134 2.78 -17.07 -8.96
C THR A 134 2.74 -17.73 -10.34
N ALA A 135 2.73 -16.95 -11.42
CA ALA A 135 2.82 -17.45 -12.78
C ALA A 135 4.16 -18.16 -13.03
N LEU A 136 5.28 -17.61 -12.57
CA LEU A 136 6.60 -18.23 -12.66
C LEU A 136 6.64 -19.57 -11.92
N HIS A 137 6.14 -19.65 -10.69
CA HIS A 137 6.07 -20.92 -9.95
C HIS A 137 5.23 -21.98 -10.68
N ARG A 138 4.13 -21.56 -11.32
CA ARG A 138 3.29 -22.47 -12.12
C ARG A 138 4.03 -22.98 -13.36
N VAL A 139 4.74 -22.11 -14.08
CA VAL A 139 5.54 -22.49 -15.26
C VAL A 139 6.63 -23.47 -14.86
N GLU A 140 7.33 -23.21 -13.76
CA GLU A 140 8.39 -24.07 -13.26
C GLU A 140 7.85 -25.45 -12.84
N HIS A 141 6.70 -25.48 -12.16
CA HIS A 141 6.04 -26.73 -11.82
C HIS A 141 5.66 -27.55 -13.06
N VAL A 142 5.12 -26.90 -14.10
CA VAL A 142 4.80 -27.58 -15.38
C VAL A 142 6.07 -28.09 -16.07
N ARG A 143 7.16 -27.32 -16.05
CA ARG A 143 8.46 -27.72 -16.61
C ARG A 143 8.98 -29.00 -15.95
N ILE A 144 8.95 -29.08 -14.62
CA ILE A 144 9.35 -30.26 -13.86
C ILE A 144 8.49 -31.47 -14.25
N LYS A 145 7.16 -31.31 -14.29
CA LYS A 145 6.26 -32.40 -14.65
C LYS A 145 6.44 -32.91 -16.08
N LEU A 146 6.77 -32.02 -17.02
CA LEU A 146 7.11 -32.42 -18.39
C LEU A 146 8.42 -33.22 -18.46
N GLN A 147 9.42 -32.85 -17.65
CA GLN A 147 10.68 -33.61 -17.58
C GLN A 147 10.48 -35.00 -16.98
N GLU A 148 9.69 -35.12 -15.90
CA GLU A 148 9.30 -36.41 -15.33
C GLU A 148 8.61 -37.29 -16.39
N LEU A 149 7.66 -36.73 -17.14
CA LEU A 149 6.95 -37.46 -18.19
C LEU A 149 7.88 -37.87 -19.34
N ALA A 150 8.77 -36.97 -19.78
CA ALA A 150 9.74 -37.27 -20.82
C ALA A 150 10.66 -38.43 -20.42
N GLY A 151 11.13 -38.44 -19.17
CA GLY A 151 11.93 -39.54 -18.62
C GLY A 151 11.15 -40.86 -18.58
N HIS A 152 9.87 -40.84 -18.22
CA HIS A 152 9.01 -42.04 -18.29
C HIS A 152 8.79 -42.52 -19.72
N CYS A 153 8.60 -41.62 -20.68
CA CYS A 153 8.46 -41.98 -22.09
C CYS A 153 9.75 -42.61 -22.63
N GLU A 154 10.92 -42.06 -22.33
CA GLU A 154 12.21 -42.59 -22.75
C GLU A 154 12.49 -43.98 -22.14
N ALA A 155 12.14 -44.17 -20.86
CA ALA A 155 12.20 -45.47 -20.20
C ALA A 155 11.22 -46.49 -20.79
N ALA A 156 10.01 -46.06 -21.18
CA ALA A 156 9.01 -46.90 -21.83
C ALA A 156 9.35 -47.22 -23.30
N LEU A 157 10.07 -46.34 -23.98
CA LEU A 157 10.55 -46.46 -25.36
C LEU A 157 11.98 -47.03 -25.44
N GLY A 158 12.40 -47.82 -24.44
CA GLY A 158 13.73 -48.42 -24.35
C GLY A 158 14.31 -48.89 -25.70
N PRO A 159 15.64 -48.89 -25.86
CA PRO A 159 16.32 -48.92 -27.16
C PRO A 159 15.72 -50.02 -28.02
N ALA A 160 15.19 -49.63 -29.18
CA ALA A 160 14.53 -50.51 -30.14
C ALA A 160 15.27 -51.84 -30.26
N GLY A 161 14.83 -52.84 -29.49
CA GLY A 161 15.22 -54.22 -29.64
C GLY A 161 14.49 -54.75 -30.86
N PHE A 162 15.05 -54.48 -32.05
CA PHE A 162 14.71 -55.24 -33.24
C PHE A 162 15.25 -56.67 -33.04
N PRO A 163 14.39 -57.71 -33.01
CA PRO A 163 14.88 -59.07 -33.15
C PRO A 163 15.31 -59.26 -34.61
N MET A 164 16.61 -59.48 -34.82
CA MET A 164 17.16 -60.11 -36.03
C MET A 164 17.15 -61.62 -35.86
#